data_AF-A0A2H3KLW8-F1
#
_entry.id   AF-A0A2H3KLW8-F1
#
_cell.length_a   1.000
_cell.length_b   1.000
_cell.length_c   1.000
_cell.angle_alpha   90.00
_cell.angle_beta   90.00
_cell.angle_gamma   90.00
#
_symmetry.space_group_name_H-M   'P 1'
#
loop_
_entity.id
_entity.type
_entity.pdbx_description
1 polymer ?
#
loop_
_entity_poly.entity_id
_entity_poly.type
_entity_poly.pdbx_seq_one_letter_code
_entity_poly.pdbx_strand_id
1 'polypeptide(L)'
;MKLKFLILFFVILLQFACKTTTNQMVQKQKEGLWVEYDTLDVVYKTIGKYQQNNQIGTWKYYRNNKLIRKEKYYKDTCKTKFYHPNGKLQKKGYTTFEVKDHLNHWYYFGKWQYYDKNRHYLHSKYYYKGKPSDSAFTDYQENEMRFSTH
;
A
#
# COMPACT_ATOMS: atom_id res chain seq x y z
N MET A 1 -7.03 -4.29 52.20
CA MET A 1 -7.68 -5.14 51.16
C MET A 1 -7.85 -4.43 49.81
N LYS A 2 -8.16 -3.12 49.74
CA LYS A 2 -8.42 -2.41 48.47
C LYS A 2 -7.23 -2.35 47.49
N LEU A 3 -5.99 -2.22 47.99
CA LEU A 3 -4.80 -2.13 47.14
C LEU A 3 -4.45 -3.45 46.44
N LYS A 4 -4.64 -4.60 47.10
CA LYS A 4 -4.41 -5.93 46.51
C LYS A 4 -5.43 -6.24 45.40
N PHE A 5 -6.69 -5.83 45.58
CA PHE A 5 -7.72 -5.93 44.54
C PHE A 5 -7.45 -5.02 43.34
N LEU A 6 -6.92 -3.80 43.57
CA LEU A 6 -6.54 -2.87 42.51
C LEU A 6 -5.37 -3.42 41.66
N ILE A 7 -4.36 -4.01 42.31
CA ILE A 7 -3.23 -4.64 41.64
C ILE A 7 -3.69 -5.87 40.82
N LEU A 8 -4.58 -6.69 41.40
CA LEU A 8 -5.13 -7.87 40.70
C LEU A 8 -5.94 -7.47 39.46
N PHE A 9 -6.73 -6.39 39.54
CA PHE A 9 -7.48 -5.84 38.41
C PHE A 9 -6.56 -5.30 37.30
N PHE A 10 -5.46 -4.64 37.66
CA PHE A 10 -4.45 -4.15 36.70
C PHE A 10 -3.69 -5.29 36.01
N VAL A 11 -3.41 -6.39 36.73
CA VAL A 11 -2.79 -7.61 36.17
C VAL A 11 -3.73 -8.34 35.19
N ILE A 12 -5.04 -8.33 35.44
CA ILE A 12 -6.05 -8.90 34.54
C ILE A 12 -6.21 -8.03 33.27
N LEU A 13 -6.17 -6.70 33.39
CA LEU A 13 -6.21 -5.77 32.24
C LEU A 13 -5.01 -5.92 31.29
N LEU A 14 -3.84 -6.26 31.81
CA LEU A 14 -2.63 -6.52 31.00
C LEU A 14 -2.75 -7.80 30.14
N GLN A 15 -3.66 -8.73 30.46
CA GLN A 15 -3.89 -9.96 29.69
C GLN A 15 -4.74 -9.73 28.42
N PHE A 16 -5.50 -8.63 28.37
CA PHE A 16 -6.24 -8.18 27.19
C PHE A 16 -5.40 -7.28 26.26
N ALA A 17 -4.10 -7.17 26.50
CA ALA A 17 -3.18 -6.54 25.57
C ALA A 17 -3.28 -7.27 24.21
N CYS A 18 -3.93 -6.59 23.26
CA CYS A 18 -4.34 -7.10 21.96
C CYS A 18 -3.19 -7.81 21.25
N LYS A 19 -3.16 -9.16 21.30
CA LYS A 19 -2.32 -9.96 20.42
C LYS A 19 -2.79 -9.69 19.00
N THR A 20 -2.05 -8.87 18.26
CA THR A 20 -2.34 -8.64 16.85
C THR A 20 -1.96 -9.92 16.10
N THR A 21 -2.92 -10.82 15.92
CA THR A 21 -2.79 -12.00 15.09
C THR A 21 -2.54 -11.59 13.65
N THR A 22 -1.48 -12.12 13.05
CA THR A 22 -1.16 -11.91 11.64
C THR A 22 -1.72 -13.04 10.78
N ASN A 23 -1.98 -12.77 9.51
CA ASN A 23 -2.41 -13.77 8.52
C ASN A 23 -3.72 -14.48 8.89
N GLN A 24 -4.67 -13.75 9.52
CA GLN A 24 -5.94 -14.31 9.95
C GLN A 24 -6.94 -14.44 8.80
N MET A 25 -7.70 -15.54 8.82
CA MET A 25 -8.85 -15.75 7.95
C MET A 25 -10.15 -15.70 8.77
N VAL A 26 -11.11 -14.88 8.36
CA VAL A 26 -12.46 -14.80 8.94
C VAL A 26 -13.45 -15.14 7.83
N GLN A 27 -14.31 -16.13 8.03
CA GLN A 27 -15.26 -16.61 7.00
C GLN A 27 -14.59 -16.90 5.65
N LYS A 28 -13.39 -17.51 5.67
CA LYS A 28 -12.56 -17.80 4.48
C LYS A 28 -12.07 -16.54 3.73
N GLN A 29 -12.09 -15.37 4.37
CA GLN A 29 -11.55 -14.12 3.82
C GLN A 29 -10.36 -13.64 4.65
N LYS A 30 -9.35 -13.07 3.99
CA LYS A 30 -8.20 -12.43 4.65
C LYS A 30 -8.67 -11.23 5.44
N GLU A 31 -8.26 -11.17 6.71
CA GLU A 31 -8.61 -10.09 7.65
C GLU A 31 -7.37 -9.65 8.44
N GLY A 32 -7.29 -8.36 8.77
CA GLY A 32 -6.26 -7.83 9.68
C GLY A 32 -4.88 -7.69 9.05
N LEU A 33 -3.83 -7.75 9.88
CA LEU A 33 -2.44 -7.59 9.45
C LEU A 33 -1.95 -8.86 8.74
N TRP A 34 -1.37 -8.69 7.56
CA TRP A 34 -0.77 -9.77 6.79
C TRP A 34 0.72 -9.54 6.58
N VAL A 35 1.48 -10.60 6.77
CA VAL A 35 2.93 -10.68 6.57
C VAL A 35 3.21 -11.95 5.77
N GLU A 36 3.60 -11.77 4.52
CA GLU A 36 3.88 -12.84 3.57
C GLU A 36 5.37 -12.85 3.23
N TYR A 37 5.94 -14.05 3.08
CA TYR A 37 7.32 -14.27 2.66
C TYR A 37 7.35 -15.16 1.43
N ASP A 38 8.17 -14.80 0.46
CA ASP A 38 8.52 -15.64 -0.69
C ASP A 38 10.05 -15.74 -0.75
N THR A 39 10.56 -16.97 -0.85
CA THR A 39 11.98 -17.29 -0.68
C THR A 39 12.52 -18.16 -1.82
N LEU A 40 11.82 -18.27 -2.96
CA LEU A 40 12.26 -19.14 -4.06
C LEU A 40 13.67 -18.79 -4.58
N ASP A 41 13.92 -17.50 -4.86
CA ASP A 41 15.24 -17.02 -5.30
C ASP A 41 15.81 -15.91 -4.39
N VAL A 42 14.94 -15.02 -3.96
CA VAL A 42 15.29 -13.84 -3.17
C VAL A 42 14.23 -13.68 -2.10
N VAL A 43 14.62 -13.27 -0.90
CA VAL A 43 13.66 -13.05 0.19
C VAL A 43 12.82 -11.82 -0.12
N TYR A 44 11.60 -12.05 -0.57
CA TYR A 44 10.54 -11.06 -0.65
C TYR A 44 9.70 -11.10 0.61
N LYS A 45 9.42 -9.93 1.17
CA LYS A 45 8.51 -9.78 2.30
C LYS A 45 7.47 -8.73 1.96
N THR A 46 6.20 -9.07 2.13
CA THR A 46 5.08 -8.14 1.96
C THR A 46 4.38 -7.96 3.29
N ILE A 47 4.09 -6.71 3.64
CA ILE A 47 3.37 -6.36 4.86
C ILE A 47 2.23 -5.42 4.48
N GLY A 48 1.01 -5.77 4.89
CA GLY A 48 -0.18 -4.97 4.59
C GLY A 48 -1.36 -5.36 5.45
N LYS A 49 -2.51 -4.74 5.20
CA LYS A 49 -3.75 -5.09 5.89
C LYS A 49 -4.81 -5.50 4.88
N TYR A 50 -5.56 -6.53 5.23
CA TYR A 50 -6.78 -6.91 4.54
C TYR A 50 -8.01 -6.57 5.37
N GLN A 51 -9.10 -6.29 4.69
CA GLN A 51 -10.46 -6.26 5.24
C GLN A 51 -11.34 -6.97 4.23
N GLN A 52 -11.92 -8.13 4.59
CA GLN A 52 -12.77 -8.94 3.72
C GLN A 52 -12.11 -9.21 2.34
N ASN A 53 -10.87 -9.72 2.33
CA ASN A 53 -10.02 -9.91 1.14
C ASN A 53 -9.57 -8.64 0.40
N ASN A 54 -10.04 -7.45 0.75
CA ASN A 54 -9.61 -6.21 0.11
C ASN A 54 -8.33 -5.67 0.76
N GLN A 55 -7.34 -5.31 -0.07
CA GLN A 55 -6.12 -4.66 0.40
C GLN A 55 -6.44 -3.23 0.84
N ILE A 56 -6.21 -2.92 2.12
CA ILE A 56 -6.50 -1.60 2.69
C ILE A 56 -5.26 -0.94 3.28
N GLY A 57 -5.30 0.39 3.37
CA GLY A 57 -4.29 1.18 4.06
C GLY A 57 -2.94 1.18 3.34
N THR A 58 -1.86 0.91 4.08
CA THR A 58 -0.49 0.99 3.57
C THR A 58 0.12 -0.39 3.42
N TRP A 59 0.60 -0.68 2.22
CA TRP A 59 1.33 -1.88 1.87
C TRP A 59 2.81 -1.56 1.68
N LYS A 60 3.67 -2.45 2.18
CA LYS A 60 5.13 -2.33 2.07
C LYS A 60 5.70 -3.63 1.52
N TYR A 61 6.57 -3.49 0.53
CA TYR A 61 7.22 -4.60 -0.15
C TYR A 61 8.72 -4.46 0.04
N TYR A 62 9.33 -5.55 0.46
CA TYR A 62 10.75 -5.62 0.76
C TYR A 62 11.40 -6.71 -0.08
N ARG A 63 12.62 -6.46 -0.52
CA ARG A 63 13.51 -7.44 -1.15
C ARG A 63 14.80 -7.46 -0.35
N ASN A 64 15.20 -8.61 0.18
CA ASN A 64 16.35 -8.74 1.10
C ASN A 64 16.32 -7.70 2.23
N ASN A 65 15.16 -7.57 2.90
CA ASN A 65 14.88 -6.60 3.97
C ASN A 65 14.99 -5.12 3.59
N LYS A 66 15.24 -4.77 2.32
CA LYS A 66 15.23 -3.39 1.82
C LYS A 66 13.85 -3.05 1.26
N LEU A 67 13.29 -1.91 1.67
CA LEU A 67 12.01 -1.42 1.15
C LEU A 67 12.18 -1.06 -0.33
N ILE A 68 11.46 -1.74 -1.22
CA ILE A 68 11.49 -1.50 -2.67
C ILE A 68 10.23 -0.82 -3.18
N ARG A 69 9.10 -1.01 -2.49
CA ARG A 69 7.81 -0.43 -2.88
C ARG A 69 6.94 -0.13 -1.66
N LYS A 70 6.22 0.99 -1.74
CA LYS A 70 5.19 1.37 -0.77
C LYS A 70 3.94 1.82 -1.53
N GLU A 71 2.81 1.24 -1.17
CA GLU A 71 1.51 1.50 -1.75
C GLU A 71 0.57 2.01 -0.65
N LYS A 72 -0.26 2.99 -0.98
CA LYS A 72 -1.27 3.53 -0.06
C LYS A 72 -2.60 3.63 -0.80
N TYR A 73 -3.53 2.76 -0.43
CA TYR A 73 -4.82 2.60 -1.06
C TYR A 73 -5.85 3.60 -0.54
N TYR A 74 -6.65 4.14 -1.45
CA TYR A 74 -7.72 5.10 -1.23
C TYR A 74 -8.85 4.83 -2.24
N LYS A 75 -9.87 4.05 -1.84
CA LYS A 75 -10.93 3.57 -2.74
C LYS A 75 -10.31 2.96 -4.01
N ASP A 76 -10.61 3.52 -5.17
CA ASP A 76 -10.17 3.05 -6.49
C ASP A 76 -8.81 3.62 -6.93
N THR A 77 -8.10 4.30 -6.03
CA THR A 77 -6.78 4.87 -6.31
C THR A 77 -5.74 4.38 -5.32
N CYS A 78 -4.49 4.31 -5.77
CA CYS A 78 -3.38 3.94 -4.91
C CYS A 78 -2.16 4.83 -5.20
N LYS A 79 -1.66 5.48 -4.14
CA LYS A 79 -0.43 6.25 -4.21
C LYS A 79 0.76 5.31 -4.08
N THR A 80 1.56 5.22 -5.14
CA THR A 80 2.65 4.25 -5.24
C THR A 80 4.00 4.96 -5.21
N LYS A 81 4.94 4.39 -4.46
CA LYS A 81 6.35 4.80 -4.41
C LYS A 81 7.25 3.59 -4.61
N PHE A 82 8.26 3.74 -5.45
CA PHE A 82 9.35 2.78 -5.61
C PHE A 82 10.65 3.39 -5.10
N TYR A 83 11.56 2.54 -4.65
CA TYR A 83 12.80 2.94 -4.00
C TYR A 83 14.00 2.27 -4.66
N HIS A 84 15.08 3.04 -4.81
CA HIS A 84 16.39 2.55 -5.21
C HIS A 84 16.99 1.62 -4.15
N PRO A 85 18.01 0.79 -4.48
CA PRO A 85 18.67 -0.08 -3.52
C PRO A 85 19.31 0.63 -2.30
N ASN A 86 19.55 1.94 -2.40
CA ASN A 86 20.02 2.80 -1.31
C ASN A 86 18.88 3.41 -0.46
N GLY A 87 17.63 2.98 -0.69
CA GLY A 87 16.44 3.43 0.05
C GLY A 87 15.91 4.81 -0.38
N LYS A 88 16.56 5.50 -1.32
CA LYS A 88 16.09 6.78 -1.83
C LYS A 88 14.95 6.57 -2.84
N LEU A 89 14.05 7.56 -2.92
CA LEU A 89 12.90 7.51 -3.83
C LEU A 89 13.38 7.39 -5.29
N GLN A 90 12.87 6.39 -6.01
CA GLN A 90 13.15 6.17 -7.43
C GLN A 90 12.05 6.77 -8.30
N LYS A 91 10.79 6.44 -8.01
CA LYS A 91 9.64 7.00 -8.71
C LYS A 91 8.40 7.01 -7.83
N LYS A 92 7.49 7.92 -8.11
CA LYS A 92 6.17 7.97 -7.46
C LYS A 92 5.10 8.42 -8.44
N GLY A 93 3.88 7.97 -8.20
CA GLY A 93 2.70 8.34 -8.97
C GLY A 93 1.46 7.70 -8.38
N TYR A 94 0.40 7.64 -9.18
CA TYR A 94 -0.84 7.00 -8.81
C TYR A 94 -1.11 5.80 -9.71
N THR A 95 -1.80 4.81 -9.14
CA THR A 95 -2.48 3.78 -9.91
C THR A 95 -3.98 3.87 -9.65
N THR A 96 -4.77 3.45 -10.64
CA THR A 96 -6.23 3.40 -10.55
C THR A 96 -6.69 1.97 -10.75
N PHE A 97 -7.77 1.62 -10.06
CA PHE A 97 -8.45 0.34 -10.18
C PHE A 97 -9.50 0.43 -11.28
N GLU A 98 -9.54 -0.58 -12.16
CA GLU A 98 -10.60 -0.75 -13.14
C GLU A 98 -10.98 -2.23 -13.21
N VAL A 99 -12.27 -2.51 -13.24
CA VAL A 99 -12.79 -3.85 -13.55
C VAL A 99 -12.96 -3.92 -15.05
N LYS A 100 -12.15 -4.77 -15.70
CA LYS A 100 -12.25 -5.02 -17.13
C LYS A 100 -12.27 -6.52 -17.38
N ASP A 101 -13.20 -6.99 -18.20
CA ASP A 101 -13.33 -8.42 -18.56
C ASP A 101 -13.43 -9.34 -17.32
N HIS A 102 -14.15 -8.88 -16.29
CA HIS A 102 -14.26 -9.53 -14.96
C HIS A 102 -12.94 -9.70 -14.19
N LEU A 103 -11.88 -9.02 -14.63
CA LEU A 103 -10.58 -9.00 -13.96
C LEU A 103 -10.33 -7.66 -13.28
N ASN A 104 -9.80 -7.76 -12.06
CA ASN A 104 -9.45 -6.66 -11.18
C ASN A 104 -8.05 -6.16 -11.55
N HIS A 105 -7.95 -5.04 -12.27
CA HIS A 105 -6.65 -4.54 -12.74
C HIS A 105 -6.32 -3.16 -12.19
N TRP A 106 -5.06 -3.00 -11.76
CA TRP A 106 -4.49 -1.73 -11.34
C TRP A 106 -3.53 -1.20 -12.41
N TYR A 107 -3.75 0.02 -12.87
CA TYR A 107 -2.95 0.62 -13.93
C TYR A 107 -2.29 1.92 -13.49
N TYR A 108 -1.14 2.25 -14.07
CA TYR A 108 -0.53 3.56 -13.88
C TYR A 108 -1.45 4.66 -14.42
N PHE A 109 -1.62 5.72 -13.64
CA PHE A 109 -2.47 6.85 -13.96
C PHE A 109 -1.80 8.18 -13.60
N GLY A 110 -2.05 9.20 -14.41
CA GLY A 110 -1.60 10.57 -14.20
C GLY A 110 -0.08 10.72 -14.26
N LYS A 111 0.42 11.76 -13.57
CA LYS A 111 1.84 12.11 -13.54
C LYS A 111 2.65 11.16 -12.66
N TRP A 112 3.65 10.54 -13.25
CA TRP A 112 4.70 9.77 -12.58
C TRP A 112 6.02 10.51 -12.60
N GLN A 113 6.57 10.81 -11.43
CA GLN A 113 7.83 11.53 -11.27
C GLN A 113 8.97 10.54 -11.03
N TYR A 114 10.08 10.71 -11.75
CA TYR A 114 11.27 9.87 -11.70
C TYR A 114 12.47 10.62 -11.13
N TYR A 115 13.30 9.91 -10.37
CA TYR A 115 14.42 10.48 -9.63
C TYR A 115 15.67 9.59 -9.73
N ASP A 116 16.84 10.21 -9.73
CA ASP A 116 18.12 9.49 -9.68
C ASP A 116 18.39 8.88 -8.30
N LYS A 117 19.53 8.20 -8.16
CA LYS A 117 19.97 7.59 -6.88
C LYS A 117 20.24 8.62 -5.78
N ASN A 118 20.32 9.91 -6.10
CA ASN A 118 20.54 11.01 -5.17
C ASN A 118 19.26 11.79 -4.84
N ARG A 119 18.12 11.40 -5.41
CA ARG A 119 16.81 12.09 -5.36
C ARG A 119 16.72 13.37 -6.19
N HIS A 120 17.63 13.60 -7.11
CA HIS A 120 17.45 14.65 -8.11
C HIS A 120 16.34 14.23 -9.07
N TYR A 121 15.46 15.18 -9.38
CA TYR A 121 14.40 14.97 -10.37
C TYR A 121 15.02 14.75 -11.74
N LEU A 122 14.54 13.72 -12.45
CA LEU A 122 14.98 13.42 -13.82
C LEU A 122 13.95 13.92 -14.83
N HIS A 123 12.75 13.35 -14.78
CA HIS A 123 11.65 13.69 -15.68
C HIS A 123 10.32 13.19 -15.09
N SER A 124 9.24 13.53 -15.77
CA SER A 124 7.91 12.99 -15.51
C SER A 124 7.41 12.24 -16.75
N LYS A 125 6.62 11.19 -16.53
CA LYS A 125 5.83 10.53 -17.58
C LYS A 125 4.36 10.59 -17.17
N TYR A 126 3.48 10.72 -18.14
CA TYR A 126 2.04 10.77 -17.92
C TYR A 126 1.43 9.47 -18.44
N TYR A 127 0.47 8.94 -17.70
CA TYR A 127 -0.18 7.67 -18.03
C TYR A 127 -1.69 7.81 -17.98
N TYR A 128 -2.36 7.16 -18.93
CA TYR A 128 -3.79 6.95 -18.90
C TYR A 128 -4.07 5.48 -19.13
N LYS A 129 -4.79 4.84 -18.19
CA LYS A 129 -5.08 3.41 -18.20
C LYS A 129 -3.84 2.55 -18.49
N GLY A 130 -2.72 2.90 -17.86
CA GLY A 130 -1.45 2.17 -17.95
C GLY A 130 -0.62 2.44 -19.20
N LYS A 131 -1.14 3.20 -20.18
CA LYS A 131 -0.41 3.57 -21.40
C LYS A 131 0.19 4.97 -21.28
N PRO A 132 1.39 5.22 -21.84
CA PRO A 132 1.92 6.57 -21.97
C PRO A 132 0.90 7.50 -22.64
N SER A 133 0.77 8.71 -22.13
CA SER A 133 -0.15 9.74 -22.61
C SER A 133 0.48 11.12 -22.45
N ASP A 134 -0.15 12.15 -23.01
CA ASP A 134 0.28 13.53 -22.88
C ASP A 134 -0.31 14.20 -21.64
N SER A 135 0.40 15.19 -21.08
CA SER A 135 0.02 15.81 -19.81
C SER A 135 -1.35 16.49 -19.84
N ALA A 136 -1.68 17.18 -20.93
CA ALA A 136 -2.95 17.91 -21.05
C ALA A 136 -4.17 16.98 -20.97
N PHE A 137 -4.08 15.79 -21.58
CA PHE A 137 -5.15 14.79 -21.52
C PHE A 137 -5.29 14.21 -20.12
N THR A 138 -4.17 13.91 -19.45
CA THR A 138 -4.21 13.36 -18.08
C THR A 138 -4.65 14.38 -17.04
N ASP A 139 -4.28 15.65 -17.18
CA ASP A 139 -4.64 16.71 -16.23
C ASP A 139 -6.14 17.01 -16.27
N TYR A 140 -6.75 17.00 -17.46
CA TYR A 140 -8.21 17.10 -17.62
C TYR A 140 -8.94 15.98 -16.85
N GLN A 141 -8.50 14.74 -17.03
CA GLN A 141 -9.09 13.55 -16.38
C GLN A 141 -8.81 13.49 -14.86
N GLU A 142 -7.63 13.93 -14.41
CA GLU A 142 -7.32 13.99 -12.98
C GLU A 142 -8.21 15.02 -12.25
N ASN A 143 -8.51 16.14 -12.90
CA ASN A 143 -9.42 17.16 -12.36
C ASN A 143 -10.84 16.62 -12.22
N GLU A 144 -11.40 15.98 -13.26
CA GLU A 144 -12.74 15.36 -13.18
C GLU A 144 -12.87 14.35 -12.02
N MET A 145 -11.84 13.53 -11.79
CA MET A 145 -11.84 12.59 -10.65
C MET A 145 -11.75 13.26 -9.27
N ARG A 146 -11.08 14.42 -9.15
CA ARG A 146 -11.08 15.17 -7.88
C ARG A 146 -12.44 15.79 -7.58
N PHE A 147 -13.17 16.22 -8.61
CA PHE A 147 -14.47 16.86 -8.45
C PHE A 147 -15.63 15.86 -8.30
N SER A 148 -15.47 14.59 -8.68
CA SER A 148 -16.48 13.53 -8.45
C SER A 148 -16.39 12.86 -7.07
N THR A 149 -15.40 13.23 -6.25
CA THR A 149 -15.17 12.66 -4.92
C THR A 149 -15.60 13.56 -3.76
N HIS A 150 -16.34 14.65 -4.06
CA HIS A 150 -16.97 15.55 -3.09
C HIS A 150 -18.49 15.41 -3.14
#